data_AF-A0A4R7DG77-F1
#
_entry.id   AF-A0A4R7DG77-F1
#
_cell.length_a   1.000
_cell.length_b   1.000
_cell.length_c   1.000
_cell.angle_alpha   90.00
_cell.angle_beta   90.00
_cell.angle_gamma   90.00
#
_symmetry.space_group_name_H-M   'P 1'
#
loop_
_entity.id
_entity.type
_entity.pdbx_description
1 polymer ?
#
loop_
_entity_poly.entity_id
_entity_poly.type
_entity_poly.pdbx_seq_one_letter_code
_entity_poly.pdbx_strand_id
1 'polypeptide(L)'
;MILLEQLHTKLQYQAKLFAWLLEIPELIAEGLFARGVYNFANFSAAENALHQEYSKNNLHAIFEHDTLKYLFICEVDDDELIDELHEEIEVMSARIVSLNLIEKPQLQIISAIYKSMGLLDESRFIVNTGAEFQLNWKPYFSTLTDPTEVLYADLLVHTRPFRLVATKYPLSKLSYDNISTYLSRRLKQDSNLHKATLGAERK
;
A
#
# COMPACT_ATOMS: atom_id res chain seq x y z
N MET A 1 -11.78 25.19 16.65
CA MET A 1 -11.70 24.30 17.82
C MET A 1 -12.57 23.11 17.52
N ILE A 2 -11.99 21.91 17.48
CA ILE A 2 -12.71 20.67 17.22
C ILE A 2 -13.56 20.35 18.46
N LEU A 3 -14.82 20.00 18.27
CA LEU A 3 -15.75 19.63 19.34
C LEU A 3 -15.75 18.12 19.57
N LEU A 4 -16.09 17.69 20.78
CA LEU A 4 -16.23 16.27 21.14
C LEU A 4 -17.15 15.51 20.18
N GLU A 5 -18.30 16.09 19.83
CA GLU A 5 -19.24 15.50 18.87
C GLU A 5 -18.63 15.28 17.49
N GLN A 6 -17.69 16.13 17.06
CA GLN A 6 -16.99 15.97 15.78
C GLN A 6 -16.01 14.80 15.84
N LEU A 7 -15.26 14.67 16.94
CA LEU A 7 -14.36 13.53 17.16
C LEU A 7 -15.14 12.22 17.27
N HIS A 8 -16.29 12.22 17.95
CA HIS A 8 -17.16 11.07 18.08
C HIS A 8 -17.74 10.65 16.72
N THR A 9 -18.27 11.60 15.96
CA THR A 9 -18.76 11.37 14.58
C THR A 9 -17.64 10.80 13.70
N LYS A 10 -16.42 11.32 13.84
CA LYS A 10 -15.27 10.85 13.07
C LYS A 10 -14.89 9.41 13.43
N LEU A 11 -14.83 9.07 14.71
CA LEU A 11 -14.59 7.69 15.19
C LEU A 11 -15.58 6.70 14.56
N GLN A 12 -16.86 7.05 14.53
CA GLN A 12 -17.92 6.26 13.88
C GLN A 12 -17.72 6.16 12.37
N TYR A 13 -17.42 7.28 11.71
CA TYR A 13 -17.24 7.31 10.27
C TYR A 13 -16.04 6.48 9.81
N GLN A 14 -14.93 6.52 10.55
CA GLN A 14 -13.74 5.71 10.27
C GLN A 14 -14.05 4.21 10.30
N ALA A 15 -14.78 3.74 11.32
CA ALA A 15 -15.20 2.34 11.42
C ALA A 15 -16.17 1.95 10.29
N LYS A 16 -17.09 2.84 9.92
CA LYS A 16 -18.02 2.63 8.80
C LYS A 16 -17.29 2.55 7.45
N LEU A 17 -16.36 3.46 7.20
CA LEU A 17 -15.50 3.40 6.01
C LEU A 17 -14.69 2.10 5.99
N PHE A 18 -14.15 1.69 7.13
CA PHE A 18 -13.38 0.46 7.25
C PHE A 18 -14.23 -0.77 6.88
N ALA A 19 -15.48 -0.80 7.35
CA ALA A 19 -16.46 -1.83 6.99
C ALA A 19 -16.69 -1.89 5.49
N TRP A 20 -16.92 -0.73 4.87
CA TRP A 20 -17.17 -0.62 3.43
C TRP A 20 -15.95 -1.06 2.60
N LEU A 21 -14.76 -0.60 2.98
CA LEU A 21 -13.50 -0.90 2.28
C LEU A 21 -13.12 -2.39 2.31
N LEU A 22 -13.46 -3.08 3.39
CA LEU A 22 -13.20 -4.52 3.53
C LEU A 22 -14.39 -5.40 3.15
N GLU A 23 -15.53 -4.80 2.80
CA GLU A 23 -16.78 -5.50 2.48
C GLU A 23 -17.25 -6.41 3.62
N ILE A 24 -17.23 -5.90 4.85
CA ILE A 24 -17.62 -6.62 6.06
C ILE A 24 -18.77 -5.90 6.79
N PRO A 25 -19.56 -6.60 7.64
CA PRO A 25 -20.58 -5.97 8.46
C PRO A 25 -20.03 -4.87 9.38
N GLU A 26 -20.76 -3.76 9.53
CA GLU A 26 -20.36 -2.61 10.35
C GLU A 26 -20.03 -3.02 11.80
N LEU A 27 -20.85 -3.86 12.43
CA LEU A 27 -20.61 -4.36 13.79
C LEU A 27 -19.27 -5.10 13.94
N ILE A 28 -18.86 -5.86 12.91
CA ILE A 28 -17.56 -6.55 12.91
C ILE A 28 -16.44 -5.51 12.75
N ALA A 29 -16.61 -4.55 11.84
CA ALA A 29 -15.66 -3.48 11.61
C ALA A 29 -15.45 -2.62 12.86
N GLU A 30 -16.51 -2.22 13.56
CA GLU A 30 -16.44 -1.48 14.84
C GLU A 30 -15.59 -2.22 15.87
N GLY A 31 -15.82 -3.52 16.05
CA GLY A 31 -15.03 -4.36 16.96
C GLY A 31 -13.56 -4.47 16.55
N LEU A 32 -13.30 -4.65 15.25
CA LEU A 32 -11.93 -4.73 14.71
C LEU A 32 -11.20 -3.40 14.82
N PHE A 33 -11.87 -2.29 14.50
CA PHE A 33 -11.27 -0.95 14.51
C PHE A 33 -10.97 -0.51 15.95
N ALA A 34 -11.89 -0.73 16.88
CA ALA A 34 -11.66 -0.42 18.29
C ALA A 34 -10.45 -1.19 18.87
N ARG A 35 -10.35 -2.50 18.63
CA ARG A 35 -9.27 -3.34 19.16
C ARG A 35 -7.96 -3.16 18.41
N GLY A 36 -8.04 -3.07 17.10
CA GLY A 36 -6.91 -3.04 16.19
C GLY A 36 -6.26 -1.67 16.09
N VAL A 37 -7.05 -0.62 15.89
CA VAL A 37 -6.55 0.75 15.70
C VAL A 37 -6.42 1.44 17.04
N TYR A 38 -7.51 1.53 17.80
CA TYR A 38 -7.55 2.32 19.04
C TYR A 38 -7.15 1.56 20.31
N ASN A 39 -6.88 0.26 20.22
CA ASN A 39 -6.50 -0.60 21.34
C ASN A 39 -7.53 -0.70 22.49
N PHE A 40 -8.82 -0.56 22.20
CA PHE A 40 -9.88 -0.74 23.18
C PHE A 40 -10.60 -2.08 23.01
N ALA A 41 -11.14 -2.61 24.10
CA ALA A 41 -11.81 -3.92 24.10
C ALA A 41 -13.01 -4.02 23.13
N ASN A 42 -13.72 -2.91 22.92
CA ASN A 42 -14.85 -2.79 22.01
C ASN A 42 -15.11 -1.31 21.69
N PHE A 43 -16.04 -1.06 20.77
CA PHE A 43 -16.33 0.28 20.29
C PHE A 43 -16.88 1.21 21.39
N SER A 44 -17.78 0.71 22.23
CA SER A 44 -18.31 1.49 23.36
C SER A 44 -17.22 1.88 24.37
N ALA A 45 -16.20 1.03 24.59
CA ALA A 45 -15.05 1.38 25.41
C ALA A 45 -14.22 2.52 24.81
N ALA A 46 -14.06 2.54 23.47
CA ALA A 46 -13.38 3.64 22.78
C ALA A 46 -14.18 4.96 22.88
N GLU A 47 -15.50 4.92 22.70
CA GLU A 47 -16.37 6.09 22.87
C GLU A 47 -16.30 6.63 24.29
N ASN A 48 -16.42 5.76 25.30
CA ASN A 48 -16.33 6.17 26.70
C ASN A 48 -14.95 6.77 27.03
N ALA A 49 -13.87 6.20 26.51
CA ALA A 49 -12.52 6.74 26.68
C ALA A 49 -12.41 8.14 26.05
N LEU A 50 -12.92 8.33 24.83
CA LEU A 50 -12.97 9.64 24.16
C LEU A 50 -13.69 10.69 25.02
N HIS A 51 -14.87 10.38 25.56
CA HIS A 51 -15.61 11.28 26.43
C HIS A 51 -14.84 11.61 27.73
N GLN A 52 -14.21 10.59 28.34
CA GLN A 52 -13.47 10.75 29.60
C GLN A 52 -12.22 11.60 29.41
N GLU A 53 -11.42 11.32 28.40
CA GLU A 53 -10.19 12.08 28.11
C GLU A 53 -10.51 13.53 27.72
N TYR A 54 -11.52 13.74 26.87
CA TYR A 54 -11.97 15.08 26.52
C TYR A 54 -12.42 15.87 27.76
N SER A 55 -13.03 15.21 28.75
CA SER A 55 -13.45 15.89 29.98
C SER A 55 -12.29 16.33 30.87
N LYS A 56 -11.08 15.77 30.71
CA LYS A 56 -9.90 16.14 31.52
C LYS A 56 -9.31 17.48 31.10
N ASN A 57 -9.07 17.66 29.80
CA ASN A 57 -8.48 18.89 29.26
C ASN A 57 -8.83 19.11 27.78
N ASN A 58 -10.09 18.83 27.41
CA ASN A 58 -10.61 18.94 26.04
C ASN A 58 -9.70 18.23 25.03
N LEU A 59 -9.33 18.94 23.95
CA LEU A 59 -8.51 18.39 22.87
C LEU A 59 -7.09 18.05 23.28
N HIS A 60 -6.49 18.78 24.23
CA HIS A 60 -5.10 18.55 24.62
C HIS A 60 -4.91 17.15 25.24
N ALA A 61 -5.85 16.73 26.09
CA ALA A 61 -5.81 15.38 26.67
C ALA A 61 -5.96 14.27 25.61
N ILE A 62 -6.76 14.51 24.55
CA ILE A 62 -6.88 13.55 23.44
C ILE A 62 -5.61 13.51 22.60
N PHE A 63 -4.98 14.67 22.39
CA PHE A 63 -3.79 14.80 21.57
C PHE A 63 -2.58 14.09 22.18
N GLU A 64 -2.46 14.13 23.52
CA GLU A 64 -1.42 13.42 24.27
C GLU A 64 -1.73 11.92 24.50
N HIS A 65 -2.90 11.42 24.08
CA HIS A 65 -3.30 10.05 24.35
C HIS A 65 -2.74 9.08 23.31
N ASP A 66 -2.15 7.96 23.76
CA ASP A 66 -1.45 6.95 22.95
C ASP A 66 -2.12 6.57 21.62
N THR A 67 -3.44 6.32 21.62
CA THR A 67 -4.17 5.89 20.41
C THR A 67 -5.24 6.85 19.92
N LEU A 68 -5.95 7.56 20.82
CA LEU A 68 -7.00 8.50 20.44
C LEU A 68 -6.46 9.73 19.69
N LYS A 69 -5.17 10.05 19.83
CA LYS A 69 -4.51 11.11 19.06
C LYS A 69 -4.67 10.95 17.54
N TYR A 70 -4.78 9.72 17.03
CA TYR A 70 -4.99 9.47 15.60
C TYR A 70 -6.34 9.97 15.06
N LEU A 71 -7.29 10.36 15.92
CA LEU A 71 -8.49 11.08 15.48
C LEU A 71 -8.17 12.46 14.89
N PHE A 72 -7.03 13.04 15.24
CA PHE A 72 -6.59 14.34 14.72
C PHE A 72 -5.99 14.28 13.32
N ILE A 73 -5.68 13.09 12.78
CA ILE A 73 -5.18 12.94 11.41
C ILE A 73 -6.16 13.58 10.42
N CYS A 74 -5.68 14.46 9.54
CA CYS A 74 -6.48 15.28 8.63
C CYS A 74 -7.42 16.32 9.29
N GLU A 75 -7.40 16.50 10.61
CA GLU A 75 -8.04 17.65 11.28
C GLU A 75 -7.05 18.76 11.63
N VAL A 76 -5.78 18.39 11.79
CA VAL A 76 -4.65 19.29 12.07
C VAL A 76 -3.53 19.01 11.07
N ASP A 77 -2.75 20.04 10.77
CA ASP A 77 -1.58 19.96 9.89
C ASP A 77 -0.38 19.53 10.75
N ASP A 78 -0.22 18.22 10.92
CA ASP A 78 0.77 17.61 11.80
C ASP A 78 1.38 16.36 11.14
N ASP A 79 2.52 16.57 10.50
CA ASP A 79 3.28 15.51 9.84
C ASP A 79 3.89 14.53 10.86
N GLU A 80 4.22 14.98 12.07
CA GLU A 80 4.79 14.12 13.12
C GLU A 80 3.76 13.07 13.55
N LEU A 81 2.49 13.45 13.70
CA LEU A 81 1.39 12.51 13.99
C LEU A 81 1.20 11.45 12.89
N ILE A 82 1.42 11.83 11.62
CA ILE A 82 1.34 10.90 10.49
C ILE A 82 2.53 9.92 10.51
N ASP A 83 3.73 10.41 10.79
CA ASP A 83 4.92 9.56 10.93
C ASP A 83 4.78 8.58 12.09
N GLU A 84 4.24 9.01 13.24
CA GLU A 84 3.92 8.12 14.35
C GLU A 84 2.89 7.05 13.97
N LEU A 85 1.86 7.42 13.18
CA LEU A 85 0.92 6.43 12.65
C LEU A 85 1.64 5.41 11.75
N HIS A 86 2.56 5.85 10.90
CA HIS A 86 3.33 4.97 10.02
C HIS A 86 4.14 3.92 10.80
N GLU A 87 4.72 4.32 11.94
CA GLU A 87 5.43 3.38 12.82
C GLU A 87 4.48 2.36 13.46
N GLU A 88 3.25 2.77 13.81
CA GLU A 88 2.26 1.92 14.49
C GLU A 88 1.39 1.06 13.55
N ILE A 89 1.36 1.35 12.25
CA ILE A 89 0.38 0.74 11.33
C ILE A 89 0.51 -0.78 11.22
N GLU A 90 1.75 -1.30 11.29
CA GLU A 90 2.01 -2.74 11.26
C GLU A 90 1.50 -3.41 12.54
N VAL A 91 1.66 -2.76 13.69
CA VAL A 91 1.15 -3.23 14.98
C VAL A 91 -0.38 -3.22 15.00
N MET A 92 -1.00 -2.16 14.48
CA MET A 92 -2.46 -2.06 14.36
C MET A 92 -3.04 -3.17 13.48
N SER A 93 -2.46 -3.37 12.30
CA SER A 93 -2.92 -4.41 11.37
C SER A 93 -2.65 -5.82 11.89
N ALA A 94 -1.51 -6.06 12.55
CA ALA A 94 -1.21 -7.34 13.17
C ALA A 94 -2.22 -7.69 14.29
N ARG A 95 -2.62 -6.70 15.10
CA ARG A 95 -3.71 -6.87 16.07
C ARG A 95 -4.99 -7.33 15.39
N ILE A 96 -5.41 -6.69 14.30
CA ILE A 96 -6.62 -7.08 13.54
C ILE A 96 -6.49 -8.52 13.00
N VAL A 97 -5.37 -8.86 12.38
CA VAL A 97 -5.13 -10.21 11.84
C VAL A 97 -5.21 -11.26 12.95
N SER A 98 -4.61 -10.98 14.12
CA SER A 98 -4.59 -11.91 15.26
C SER A 98 -5.98 -12.24 15.83
N LEU A 99 -6.98 -11.38 15.62
CA LEU A 99 -8.35 -11.62 16.07
C LEU A 99 -9.05 -12.72 15.27
N ASN A 100 -8.56 -13.08 14.07
CA ASN A 100 -9.11 -14.13 13.21
C ASN A 100 -10.62 -14.02 12.94
N LEU A 101 -11.17 -12.79 12.93
CA LEU A 101 -12.59 -12.54 12.66
C LEU A 101 -12.90 -12.33 11.17
N ILE A 102 -11.89 -12.02 10.36
CA ILE A 102 -11.99 -11.80 8.91
C ILE A 102 -10.82 -12.45 8.19
N GLU A 103 -11.06 -12.93 6.97
CA GLU A 103 -10.01 -13.49 6.11
C GLU A 103 -9.60 -12.44 5.05
N LYS A 104 -8.73 -11.50 5.45
CA LYS A 104 -8.20 -10.45 4.57
C LYS A 104 -6.67 -10.37 4.70
N PRO A 105 -5.93 -10.20 3.59
CA PRO A 105 -4.49 -9.95 3.65
C PRO A 105 -4.15 -8.73 4.51
N GLN A 106 -3.08 -8.80 5.31
CA GLN A 106 -2.65 -7.70 6.18
C GLN A 106 -2.47 -6.38 5.41
N LEU A 107 -1.93 -6.41 4.18
CA LEU A 107 -1.82 -5.22 3.34
C LEU A 107 -3.19 -4.61 2.98
N GLN A 108 -4.23 -5.43 2.76
CA GLN A 108 -5.57 -4.86 2.53
C GLN A 108 -6.10 -4.17 3.79
N ILE A 109 -5.82 -4.73 4.97
CA ILE A 109 -6.18 -4.13 6.26
C ILE A 109 -5.46 -2.80 6.46
N ILE A 110 -4.14 -2.74 6.24
CA ILE A 110 -3.35 -1.50 6.33
C ILE A 110 -3.90 -0.44 5.38
N SER A 111 -4.15 -0.78 4.11
CA SER A 111 -4.73 0.16 3.14
C SER A 111 -6.10 0.67 3.60
N ALA A 112 -6.92 -0.21 4.19
CA ALA A 112 -8.22 0.17 4.71
C ALA A 112 -8.11 1.12 5.92
N ILE A 113 -7.14 0.90 6.84
CA ILE A 113 -6.90 1.81 7.97
C ILE A 113 -6.54 3.22 7.46
N TYR A 114 -5.56 3.33 6.55
CA TYR A 114 -5.16 4.63 5.99
C TYR A 114 -6.34 5.36 5.31
N LYS A 115 -7.10 4.66 4.46
CA LYS A 115 -8.28 5.25 3.80
C LYS A 115 -9.34 5.70 4.80
N SER A 116 -9.60 4.89 5.84
CA SER A 116 -10.52 5.27 6.90
C SER A 116 -10.08 6.55 7.60
N MET A 117 -8.77 6.77 7.76
CA MET A 117 -8.21 7.98 8.37
C MET A 117 -8.14 9.20 7.43
N GLY A 118 -8.44 9.04 6.13
CA GLY A 118 -8.35 10.12 5.13
C GLY A 118 -7.01 10.18 4.39
N LEU A 119 -6.08 9.28 4.70
CA LEU A 119 -4.74 9.19 4.15
C LEU A 119 -4.73 8.38 2.84
N LEU A 120 -5.30 8.97 1.79
CA LEU A 120 -5.51 8.28 0.51
C LEU A 120 -4.22 7.96 -0.23
N ASP A 121 -3.20 8.81 -0.11
CA ASP A 121 -1.94 8.59 -0.83
C ASP A 121 -1.07 7.55 -0.12
N GLU A 122 -1.05 7.55 1.20
CA GLU A 122 -0.43 6.55 2.08
C GLU A 122 -1.11 5.18 1.94
N SER A 123 -2.43 5.18 1.66
CA SER A 123 -3.19 3.95 1.42
C SER A 123 -2.83 3.22 0.13
N ARG A 124 -2.23 3.95 -0.82
CA ARG A 124 -1.62 3.37 -1.99
C ARG A 124 -0.24 2.97 -1.49
N PHE A 125 0.02 1.68 -1.37
CA PHE A 125 1.38 1.19 -1.09
C PHE A 125 2.33 1.62 -2.21
N ILE A 126 2.75 2.87 -2.18
CA ILE A 126 3.94 3.36 -2.84
C ILE A 126 5.03 2.80 -1.96
N VAL A 127 5.77 1.83 -2.49
CA VAL A 127 7.04 1.43 -1.90
C VAL A 127 7.88 2.71 -1.89
N ASN A 128 8.02 3.37 -0.74
CA ASN A 128 9.01 4.42 -0.57
C ASN A 128 10.35 3.71 -0.63
N THR A 129 10.98 3.80 -1.79
CA THR A 129 12.19 3.07 -2.07
C THR A 129 13.45 3.84 -1.64
N GLY A 130 13.27 4.98 -0.97
CA GLY A 130 14.32 5.92 -0.59
C GLY A 130 14.83 6.74 -1.77
N ALA A 131 15.57 7.81 -1.48
CA ALA A 131 16.17 8.67 -2.51
C ALA A 131 17.20 7.95 -3.40
N GLU A 132 17.68 6.77 -2.98
CA GLU A 132 18.69 5.97 -3.70
C GLU A 132 18.12 4.75 -4.44
N PHE A 133 16.80 4.63 -4.58
CA PHE A 133 16.24 3.50 -5.30
C PHE A 133 16.66 3.47 -6.75
N GLN A 134 17.29 2.37 -7.14
CA GLN A 134 17.65 2.12 -8.52
C GLN A 134 17.15 0.74 -8.95
N LEU A 135 16.40 0.74 -10.04
CA LEU A 135 16.07 -0.49 -10.75
C LEU A 135 17.27 -0.89 -11.60
N ASN A 136 17.85 -2.04 -11.27
CA ASN A 136 18.94 -2.63 -12.03
C ASN A 136 18.41 -3.27 -13.32
N TRP A 137 18.13 -2.43 -14.31
CA TRP A 137 17.64 -2.86 -15.61
C TRP A 137 18.68 -3.70 -16.37
N LYS A 138 18.26 -4.87 -16.83
CA LYS A 138 19.07 -5.80 -17.61
C LYS A 138 18.37 -6.14 -18.93
N PRO A 139 19.12 -6.37 -20.03
CA PRO A 139 18.56 -6.89 -21.27
C PRO A 139 17.76 -8.18 -21.05
N TYR A 140 16.51 -8.22 -21.50
CA TYR A 140 15.70 -9.44 -21.47
C TYR A 140 16.21 -10.43 -22.53
N PHE A 141 16.63 -9.92 -23.69
CA PHE A 141 17.14 -10.70 -24.81
C PHE A 141 18.53 -10.19 -25.19
N SER A 142 19.57 -10.94 -24.80
CA SER A 142 20.97 -10.60 -25.12
C SER A 142 21.34 -10.79 -26.59
N THR A 143 20.50 -11.50 -27.34
CA THR A 143 20.74 -11.83 -28.75
C THR A 143 20.19 -10.78 -29.71
N LEU A 144 19.49 -9.76 -29.22
CA LEU A 144 19.03 -8.66 -30.06
C LEU A 144 20.18 -7.73 -30.46
N THR A 145 20.12 -7.20 -31.67
CA THR A 145 21.08 -6.19 -32.15
C THR A 145 21.05 -4.92 -31.29
N ASP A 146 19.88 -4.53 -30.78
CA ASP A 146 19.75 -3.55 -29.70
C ASP A 146 19.28 -4.27 -28.42
N PRO A 147 20.18 -4.51 -27.45
CA PRO A 147 19.85 -5.22 -26.21
C PRO A 147 18.96 -4.38 -25.25
N THR A 148 18.69 -3.11 -25.58
CA THR A 148 17.82 -2.23 -24.79
C THR A 148 16.38 -2.17 -25.31
N GLU A 149 16.04 -2.91 -26.38
CA GLU A 149 14.67 -2.99 -26.91
C GLU A 149 13.68 -3.55 -25.88
N VAL A 150 14.12 -4.51 -25.05
CA VAL A 150 13.36 -5.04 -23.90
C VAL A 150 14.30 -5.21 -22.72
N LEU A 151 13.95 -4.57 -21.61
CA LEU A 151 14.68 -4.62 -20.34
C LEU A 151 13.79 -5.26 -19.26
N TYR A 152 14.41 -5.87 -18.27
CA TYR A 152 13.75 -6.23 -17.02
C TYR A 152 14.53 -5.76 -15.80
N ALA A 153 13.82 -5.56 -14.70
CA ALA A 153 14.39 -5.40 -13.38
C ALA A 153 13.59 -6.26 -12.41
N ASP A 154 14.29 -7.02 -11.57
CA ASP A 154 13.66 -7.79 -10.51
C ASP A 154 13.60 -6.95 -9.24
N LEU A 155 12.42 -6.93 -8.61
CA LEU A 155 12.14 -6.23 -7.37
C LEU A 155 11.56 -7.23 -6.37
N LEU A 156 12.15 -7.30 -5.19
CA LEU A 156 11.60 -8.06 -4.08
C LEU A 156 10.80 -7.11 -3.19
N VAL A 157 9.49 -7.32 -3.09
CA VAL A 157 8.64 -6.58 -2.15
C VAL A 157 8.23 -7.55 -1.05
N HIS A 158 8.74 -7.31 0.17
CA HIS A 158 8.70 -8.27 1.28
C HIS A 158 9.31 -9.63 0.88
N THR A 159 8.48 -10.66 0.69
CA THR A 159 8.90 -12.02 0.30
C THR A 159 8.43 -12.42 -1.09
N ARG A 160 7.78 -11.52 -1.83
CA ARG A 160 7.23 -11.79 -3.16
C ARG A 160 8.10 -11.17 -4.25
N PRO A 161 8.64 -11.99 -5.18
CA PRO A 161 9.41 -11.46 -6.31
C PRO A 161 8.49 -10.89 -7.38
N PHE A 162 8.81 -9.69 -7.86
CA PHE A 162 8.18 -9.05 -9.01
C PHE A 162 9.23 -8.83 -10.09
N ARG A 163 8.86 -9.07 -11.35
CA ARG A 163 9.67 -8.71 -12.51
C ARG A 163 9.00 -7.57 -13.25
N LEU A 164 9.64 -6.41 -13.24
CA LEU A 164 9.25 -5.28 -14.05
C LEU A 164 9.83 -5.44 -15.44
N VAL A 165 9.03 -5.17 -16.48
CA VAL A 165 9.47 -5.24 -17.88
C VAL A 165 9.25 -3.88 -18.52
N ALA A 166 10.32 -3.33 -19.09
CA ALA A 166 10.28 -2.10 -19.87
C ALA A 166 10.55 -2.44 -21.34
N THR A 167 9.76 -1.89 -22.25
CA THR A 167 9.91 -2.13 -23.69
C THR A 167 9.75 -0.83 -24.47
N LYS A 168 10.53 -0.68 -25.56
CA LYS A 168 10.37 0.40 -26.53
C LYS A 168 9.18 0.19 -27.47
N TYR A 169 8.46 -0.93 -27.34
CA TYR A 169 7.31 -1.24 -28.18
C TYR A 169 6.17 -0.24 -27.93
N PRO A 170 5.69 0.46 -28.98
CA PRO A 170 4.54 1.32 -28.85
C PRO A 170 3.28 0.45 -28.88
N LEU A 171 3.02 -0.31 -27.82
CA LEU A 171 1.92 -1.29 -27.75
C LEU A 171 0.56 -0.66 -28.11
N SER A 172 0.33 0.61 -27.79
CA SER A 172 -0.87 1.37 -28.15
C SER A 172 -1.01 1.69 -29.65
N LYS A 173 0.06 1.54 -30.44
CA LYS A 173 0.09 1.77 -31.90
C LYS A 173 0.24 0.48 -32.70
N LEU A 174 0.39 -0.66 -32.01
CA LEU A 174 0.48 -1.97 -32.63
C LEU A 174 -0.93 -2.53 -32.80
N SER A 175 -1.23 -2.95 -34.03
CA SER A 175 -2.40 -3.74 -34.35
C SER A 175 -1.96 -5.15 -34.71
N TYR A 176 -2.90 -6.09 -34.73
CA TYR A 176 -2.63 -7.45 -35.17
C TYR A 176 -2.02 -7.48 -36.59
N ASP A 177 -2.46 -6.59 -37.47
CA ASP A 177 -2.01 -6.57 -38.87
C ASP A 177 -0.58 -6.04 -39.04
N ASN A 178 -0.10 -5.19 -38.12
CA ASN A 178 1.21 -4.55 -38.24
C ASN A 178 2.29 -5.14 -37.30
N ILE A 179 1.89 -5.99 -36.34
CA ILE A 179 2.79 -6.51 -35.31
C ILE A 179 3.91 -7.37 -35.90
N SER A 180 3.62 -8.24 -36.87
CA SER A 180 4.61 -9.11 -37.51
C SER A 180 5.70 -8.31 -38.23
N THR A 181 5.28 -7.30 -38.99
CA THR A 181 6.18 -6.38 -39.70
C THR A 181 7.00 -5.53 -38.73
N TYR A 182 6.40 -5.09 -37.63
CA TYR A 182 7.10 -4.33 -36.60
C TYR A 182 8.17 -5.17 -35.90
N LEU A 183 7.80 -6.38 -35.43
CA LEU A 183 8.70 -7.30 -34.73
C LEU A 183 9.86 -7.73 -35.62
N SER A 184 9.61 -8.11 -36.87
CA SER A 184 10.68 -8.52 -37.81
C SER A 184 11.67 -7.39 -38.13
N ARG A 185 11.23 -6.13 -38.10
CA ARG A 185 12.09 -4.97 -38.38
C ARG A 185 12.91 -4.54 -37.17
N ARG A 186 12.36 -4.65 -35.96
CA ARG A 186 12.95 -4.17 -34.70
C ARG A 186 13.71 -5.26 -33.94
N LEU A 187 13.20 -6.48 -33.90
CA LEU A 187 13.81 -7.61 -33.20
C LEU A 187 14.77 -8.38 -34.09
N LYS A 188 15.70 -7.64 -34.69
CA LYS A 188 16.80 -8.25 -35.41
C LYS A 188 17.73 -8.91 -34.41
N GLN A 189 18.03 -10.17 -34.68
CA GLN A 189 18.99 -10.94 -33.92
C GLN A 189 20.40 -10.58 -34.40
N ASP A 190 21.34 -10.43 -33.47
CA ASP A 190 22.76 -10.42 -33.79
C ASP A 190 23.19 -11.83 -34.24
N SER A 191 23.52 -11.93 -35.53
CA SER A 191 23.89 -13.19 -36.18
C SER A 191 25.21 -13.78 -35.66
N ASN A 192 26.05 -12.98 -35.02
CA ASN A 192 27.32 -13.43 -34.43
C ASN A 192 27.08 -14.09 -33.05
N LEU A 193 26.17 -13.55 -32.24
CA LEU A 193 25.76 -14.15 -30.96
C LEU A 193 24.93 -15.42 -31.16
N HIS A 194 24.05 -15.45 -32.18
CA HIS A 194 23.20 -16.61 -32.44
C HIS A 194 24.00 -17.91 -32.69
N LYS A 195 25.17 -17.82 -33.35
CA LYS A 195 26.07 -18.96 -33.57
C LYS A 195 26.81 -19.40 -32.30
N ALA A 196 27.14 -18.48 -31.40
CA ALA A 196 27.81 -18.78 -30.14
C ALA A 196 26.88 -19.52 -29.16
N THR A 197 25.62 -19.11 -29.06
CA THR A 197 24.62 -19.74 -28.17
C THR A 197 24.23 -21.15 -28.66
N LEU A 198 24.02 -21.34 -29.96
CA LEU A 198 23.74 -22.66 -30.55
C LEU A 198 24.95 -23.60 -30.56
N GLY A 199 26.17 -23.06 -30.56
CA GLY A 199 27.42 -23.83 -30.45
C GLY A 199 27.72 -24.32 -29.03
N ALA A 200 27.19 -23.64 -28.01
CA ALA A 200 27.33 -24.02 -26.61
C ALA A 200 26.37 -25.13 -26.18
N GLU A 201 25.20 -25.26 -26.81
CA GLU A 201 24.23 -26.34 -26.55
C GLU A 201 24.59 -27.68 -27.22
N ARG A 202 25.69 -27.75 -27.98
CA ARG A 202 26.16 -28.98 -28.66
C ARG A 202 27.43 -29.59 -28.05
N LYS A 203 27.71 -29.34 -26.77
CA LYS A 203 28.75 -30.05 -26.03
C LYS A 203 28.21 -30.70 -24.76
#